data_AF-A0AA37RKA4-F1
#
_entry.id   AF-A0AA37RKA4-F1
#
_cell.length_a   1.000
_cell.length_b   1.000
_cell.length_c   1.000
_cell.angle_alpha   90.00
_cell.angle_beta   90.00
_cell.angle_gamma   90.00
#
_symmetry.space_group_name_H-M   'P 1'
#
loop_
_entity.id
_entity.type
_entity.pdbx_description
1 polymer ?
#
loop_
_entity_poly.entity_id
_entity_poly.type
_entity_poly.pdbx_seq_one_letter_code
_entity_poly.pdbx_strand_id
1 'polypeptide(L)' 'MPKAFPAEFRADVIAVAGKGEATLRQIAKDFGVSEAVCIAG' A
#
# COMPACT_ATOMS: atom_id res chain seq x y z
N MET A 1 -13.16 15.86 -4.84
CA MET A 1 -12.85 14.42 -4.63
C MET A 1 -11.42 14.33 -4.14
N PRO A 2 -11.13 13.64 -3.01
CA PRO A 2 -9.74 13.36 -2.65
C PRO A 2 -9.09 12.64 -3.84
N LYS A 3 -7.91 13.12 -4.26
CA LYS A 3 -7.21 12.55 -5.40
C LYS A 3 -6.74 11.17 -4.99
N ALA A 4 -7.36 10.14 -5.56
CA ALA A 4 -6.92 8.77 -5.39
C ALA A 4 -5.46 8.65 -5.84
N PHE A 5 -4.65 7.88 -5.11
CA PHE A 5 -3.32 7.50 -5.57
C PHE A 5 -3.39 6.85 -6.96
N PRO A 6 -2.40 7.08 -7.84
CA PRO A 6 -2.31 6.41 -9.14
C PRO A 6 -2.37 4.88 -8.98
N ALA A 7 -2.88 4.19 -10.01
CA ALA A 7 -3.00 2.73 -10.00
C ALA A 7 -1.63 2.04 -9.82
N GLU A 8 -0.61 2.51 -10.54
CA GLU A 8 0.77 1.99 -10.43
C GLU A 8 1.31 2.04 -9.00
N PHE A 9 1.07 3.16 -8.30
CA PHE A 9 1.52 3.30 -6.91
C PHE A 9 0.83 2.28 -5.99
N ARG A 10 -0.46 2.01 -6.21
CA ARG A 10 -1.18 0.97 -5.44
C ARG A 10 -0.61 -0.41 -5.73
N ALA A 11 -0.34 -0.71 -7.00
CA ALA A 11 0.27 -1.98 -7.41
C ALA A 11 1.64 -2.19 -6.76
N ASP A 12 2.48 -1.15 -6.70
CA ASP A 12 3.78 -1.21 -6.04
C ASP A 12 3.65 -1.51 -4.54
N VAL A 13 2.74 -0.82 -3.85
CA VAL A 13 2.49 -1.04 -2.41
C VAL A 13 1.99 -2.47 -2.15
N ILE A 14 1.07 -2.97 -2.98
CA ILE A 14 0.57 -4.35 -2.89
C ILE A 14 1.69 -5.36 -3.16
N ALA A 15 2.56 -5.11 -4.14
CA ALA A 15 3.68 -5.97 -4.45
C ALA A 15 4.67 -6.05 -3.28
N VAL A 16 4.96 -4.93 -2.61
CA VAL A 16 5.79 -4.88 -1.40
C VAL A 16 5.12 -5.64 -0.25
N ALA A 17 3.83 -5.43 -0.02
CA ALA A 17 3.07 -6.16 1.01
C ALA A 17 3.04 -7.68 0.76
N GLY A 18 2.94 -8.10 -0.50
CA GLY A 18 2.95 -9.50 -0.90
C GLY A 18 4.26 -10.24 -0.63
N LYS A 19 5.38 -9.53 -0.46
CA LYS A 19 6.67 -10.15 -0.09
C LYS A 19 6.69 -10.68 1.35
N GLY A 20 5.82 -10.16 2.23
CA GLY A 20 5.75 -10.58 3.63
C GLY A 20 6.97 -10.21 4.48
N GLU A 21 7.84 -9.31 4.00
CA GLU A 21 9.06 -8.89 4.69
C GLU A 21 8.80 -7.95 5.88
N ALA A 22 7.64 -7.29 5.89
CA ALA A 22 7.20 -6.39 6.96
C ALA A 22 5.69 -6.50 7.20
N THR A 23 5.23 -6.05 8.36
CA THR A 23 3.79 -6.00 8.65
C THR A 23 3.08 -4.95 7.80
N LEU A 24 1.79 -5.19 7.47
CA LEU A 24 0.99 -4.23 6.69
C LEU A 24 0.97 -2.83 7.30
N ARG A 25 0.97 -2.75 8.64
CA ARG A 25 1.01 -1.50 9.40
C ARG A 25 2.31 -0.72 9.20
N GLN A 26 3.45 -1.42 9.17
CA GLN A 26 4.74 -0.78 8.90
C GLN A 26 4.79 -0.25 7.48
N ILE A 27 4.40 -1.08 6.51
CA ILE A 27 4.35 -0.69 5.09
C ILE A 27 3.43 0.53 4.91
N ALA A 28 2.22 0.49 5.47
CA ALA A 28 1.28 1.60 5.38
C ALA A 28 1.86 2.91 5.93
N LYS A 29 2.55 2.83 7.08
CA LYS A 29 3.23 3.97 7.70
C LYS A 29 4.36 4.51 6.81
N ASP A 30 5.20 3.64 6.29
CA ASP A 30 6.39 4.02 5.50
C ASP A 30 6.00 4.69 4.17
N PHE A 31 4.91 4.22 3.55
CA PHE A 31 4.38 4.79 2.32
C PHE A 31 3.41 5.96 2.54
N GLY A 32 3.03 6.25 3.79
CA GLY A 32 2.06 7.31 4.09
C GLY A 32 0.64 7.01 3.59
N VAL A 33 0.24 5.73 3.61
CA VAL A 33 -1.07 5.24 3.17
C VAL A 33 -1.83 4.58 4.33
N SER A 34 -3.10 4.29 4.11
CA SER A 34 -3.88 3.43 5.00
C SER A 34 -3.59 1.95 4.70
N GLU A 35 -3.68 1.08 5.71
CA GLU A 35 -3.48 -0.38 5.56
C GLU A 35 -4.40 -1.02 4.50
N ALA A 36 -5.57 -0.43 4.25
CA ALA A 36 -6.47 -0.85 3.17
C ALA A 36 -5.80 -0.83 1.78
N VAL A 37 -4.88 0.09 1.52
CA VAL A 37 -4.16 0.17 0.23
C VAL A 37 -3.22 -1.02 0.03
N CYS A 38 -2.72 -1.62 1.11
CA CYS A 38 -1.79 -2.76 1.03
C CYS A 38 -2.47 -4.07 0.60
N ILE A 39 -3.80 -4.14 0.66
CA ILE A 39 -4.59 -5.37 0.38
C ILE A 39 -5.73 -5.16 -0.63
N ALA A 40 -6.03 -3.91 -1.00
CA ALA A 40 -7.07 -3.62 -1.98
C ALA A 40 -6.53 -3.85 -3.39
N GLY A 41 -6.85 -5.02 -3.96
CA GLY A 41 -6.73 -5.27 -5.40
C GLY A 41 -7.63 -4.35 -6.23
#